data_AF-A0A285PW16-F1
#
_entry.id   AF-A0A285PW16-F1
#
_cell.length_a   1.000
_cell.length_b   1.000
_cell.length_c   1.000
_cell.angle_alpha   90.00
_cell.angle_beta   90.00
_cell.angle_gamma   90.00
#
_symmetry.space_group_name_H-M   'P 1'
#
loop_
_entity.id
_entity.type
_entity.pdbx_description
1 polymer ?
#
loop_
_entity_poly.entity_id
_entity_poly.type
_entity_poly.pdbx_seq_one_letter_code
_entity_poly.pdbx_strand_id
1 'polypeptide(L)'
;MKKYPVIIIFLITMLLVCGETVMAKERLGKPQGVLANGVEDRVVISWEPVKKADGYEVFEKAEGEKTFTKVKVTKKRKIVLKKKARGRRYQYKVRAYRTKKKVIYGKFGKKVETMTAKDSTSTIKNFLTTAITPVGSTMYIWGGGWNKEDTGAGKDGVLIGLNPNWRNFCGKQKASYNYRRHRYQFGAGLDCSGFVGWSIYNIMKTKNGKPGHGYVMKASKMASSFAKYGWGTYKSAAGIKDFKAGDVMSSSTHVYIVVGSCQDGSVVLVHSSPAGVRLSGTPNRQGKAGSEAVRLAKAYMKKYYPSWYRRYPSCGRGMSYLTDYAQFRWTTGKGSVLDDPDLYQNKTAKEILQDLYNKK
;
A
#
# COMPACT_ATOMS: atom_id res chain seq x y z
N MET A 1 -11.83 81.14 25.24
CA MET A 1 -12.13 79.81 24.65
C MET A 1 -10.99 79.39 23.72
N LYS A 2 -10.15 78.43 24.12
CA LYS A 2 -9.38 77.55 23.23
C LYS A 2 -8.78 76.43 24.10
N LYS A 3 -8.96 75.20 23.60
CA LYS A 3 -8.93 73.92 24.32
C LYS A 3 -7.49 73.42 24.54
N TYR A 4 -7.21 72.85 25.71
CA TYR A 4 -6.02 72.05 25.97
C TYR A 4 -6.17 70.64 25.37
N PRO A 5 -5.12 70.05 24.76
CA PRO A 5 -5.16 68.65 24.35
C PRO A 5 -4.77 67.75 25.54
N VAL A 6 -5.61 66.77 25.81
CA VAL A 6 -5.39 65.68 26.77
C VAL A 6 -4.36 64.72 26.18
N ILE A 7 -3.21 64.58 26.84
CA ILE A 7 -2.21 63.54 26.53
C ILE A 7 -2.64 62.26 27.25
N ILE A 8 -3.05 61.25 26.49
CA ILE A 8 -3.36 59.91 27.01
C ILE A 8 -2.05 59.11 27.07
N ILE A 9 -1.53 58.90 28.27
CA ILE A 9 -0.41 58.00 28.53
C ILE A 9 -0.98 56.58 28.70
N PHE A 10 -0.76 55.70 27.72
CA PHE A 10 -1.04 54.27 27.85
C PHE A 10 0.10 53.61 28.64
N LEU A 11 -0.14 53.34 29.92
CA LEU A 11 0.69 52.45 30.73
C LEU A 11 0.45 51.00 30.28
N ILE A 12 1.39 50.41 29.55
CA ILE A 12 1.40 48.97 29.25
C ILE A 12 2.05 48.27 30.45
N THR A 13 1.22 47.69 31.31
CA THR A 13 1.68 46.76 32.35
C THR A 13 2.09 45.44 31.68
N MET A 14 3.40 45.20 31.64
CA MET A 14 3.99 43.96 31.15
C MET A 14 3.76 42.85 32.19
N LEU A 15 2.64 42.15 32.08
CA LEU A 15 2.36 40.92 32.81
C LEU A 15 3.30 39.82 32.30
N LEU A 16 4.38 39.57 33.04
CA LEU A 16 5.22 38.38 32.97
C LEU A 16 4.37 37.15 33.37
N VAL A 17 3.62 36.62 32.41
CA VAL A 17 3.09 35.26 32.52
C VAL A 17 4.25 34.32 32.25
N CYS A 18 4.91 33.89 33.32
CA CYS A 18 5.83 32.76 33.31
C CYS A 18 4.99 31.51 33.02
N GLY A 19 4.68 31.30 31.74
CA GLY A 19 3.98 30.12 31.27
C GLY A 19 4.87 28.91 31.48
N GLU A 20 4.61 28.15 32.54
CA GLU A 20 5.06 26.77 32.61
C GLU A 20 4.56 26.07 31.35
N THR A 21 5.45 25.88 30.38
CA THR A 21 5.19 24.96 29.27
C THR A 21 5.04 23.59 29.90
N VAL A 22 3.80 23.16 30.11
CA VAL A 22 3.48 21.76 30.41
C VAL A 22 4.04 20.96 29.24
N MET A 23 5.25 20.41 29.45
CA MET A 23 5.94 19.55 28.51
C MET A 23 5.06 18.31 28.32
N ALA A 24 4.16 18.35 27.33
CA ALA A 24 3.31 17.23 26.99
C ALA A 24 4.19 15.99 26.85
N LYS A 25 4.02 15.02 27.75
CA LYS A 25 4.83 13.82 27.84
C LYS A 25 4.90 13.19 26.45
N GLU A 26 6.05 13.33 25.78
CA GLU A 26 6.20 13.00 24.37
C GLU A 26 5.85 11.51 24.16
N ARG A 27 4.65 11.27 23.65
CA ARG A 27 4.10 9.93 23.48
C ARG A 27 4.64 9.33 22.20
N LEU A 28 5.12 8.09 22.26
CA LEU A 28 5.55 7.36 21.05
C LEU A 28 4.45 7.36 20.00
N GLY A 29 4.84 7.62 18.76
CA GLY A 29 3.96 7.47 17.61
C GLY A 29 3.44 6.02 17.48
N LYS A 30 2.31 5.88 16.79
CA LYS A 30 1.81 4.55 16.40
C LYS A 30 2.59 4.03 15.18
N PRO A 31 2.90 2.73 15.09
CA PRO A 31 3.47 2.14 13.88
C PRO A 31 2.59 2.42 12.64
N GLN A 32 3.22 2.84 11.54
CA GLN A 32 2.61 3.05 10.23
C GLN A 32 3.10 1.97 9.25
N GLY A 33 2.45 1.87 8.09
CA GLY A 33 2.83 0.87 7.08
C GLY A 33 2.79 -0.57 7.59
N VAL A 34 1.95 -0.87 8.58
CA VAL A 34 1.80 -2.23 9.09
C VAL A 34 1.24 -3.10 7.97
N LEU A 35 1.96 -4.17 7.62
CA LEU A 35 1.60 -5.13 6.59
C LEU A 35 1.80 -6.53 7.16
N ALA A 36 0.80 -7.39 7.01
CA ALA A 36 0.87 -8.80 7.34
C ALA A 36 0.52 -9.62 6.10
N ASN A 37 1.37 -10.58 5.74
CA ASN A 37 1.16 -11.47 4.62
C ASN A 37 1.38 -12.93 5.04
N GLY A 38 0.41 -13.77 4.71
CA GLY A 38 0.52 -15.22 4.77
C GLY A 38 1.32 -15.69 3.57
N VAL A 39 2.42 -16.37 3.84
CA VAL A 39 3.31 -16.97 2.86
C VAL A 39 3.55 -18.40 3.29
N GLU A 40 2.88 -19.34 2.63
CA GLU A 40 2.81 -20.75 3.00
C GLU A 40 2.32 -20.92 4.46
N ASP A 41 3.08 -21.64 5.30
CA ASP A 41 2.83 -21.86 6.73
C ASP A 41 3.34 -20.72 7.62
N ARG A 42 3.63 -19.55 7.05
CA ARG A 42 4.25 -18.42 7.77
C ARG A 42 3.40 -17.18 7.63
N VAL A 43 3.47 -16.33 8.66
CA VAL A 43 2.99 -14.96 8.58
C VAL A 43 4.15 -14.00 8.75
N VAL A 44 4.33 -13.15 7.75
CA VAL A 44 5.33 -12.10 7.72
C VAL A 44 4.66 -10.79 8.10
N ILE A 45 5.07 -10.20 9.22
CA ILE A 45 4.55 -8.89 9.66
C ILE A 45 5.68 -7.87 9.62
N SER A 46 5.43 -6.72 9.02
CA SER A 46 6.37 -5.60 8.91
C SER A 46 5.69 -4.26 9.19
N TRP A 47 6.48 -3.26 9.58
CA TRP A 47 6.01 -1.91 9.87
C TRP A 47 7.14 -0.89 9.71
N GLU A 48 6.78 0.39 9.60
CA GLU A 48 7.75 1.49 9.55
C GLU A 48 8.29 1.83 10.96
N PRO A 49 9.55 2.31 11.06
CA PRO A 49 10.16 2.67 12.33
C PRO A 49 9.42 3.84 13.00
N VAL A 50 9.21 3.72 14.32
CA VAL A 50 8.69 4.80 15.17
C VAL A 50 9.87 5.54 15.79
N LYS A 51 9.88 6.87 15.64
CA LYS A 51 10.90 7.76 16.23
C LYS A 51 10.98 7.53 17.74
N LYS A 52 12.20 7.40 18.29
CA LYS A 52 12.49 7.17 19.73
C LYS A 52 11.99 5.85 20.31
N ALA A 53 11.56 4.87 19.50
CA ALA A 53 11.19 3.54 19.98
C ALA A 53 12.42 2.65 20.19
N ASP A 54 12.48 1.96 21.33
CA ASP A 54 13.54 0.97 21.62
C ASP A 54 13.16 -0.43 21.10
N GLY A 55 11.87 -0.69 20.92
CA GLY A 55 11.35 -1.92 20.34
C GLY A 55 9.85 -1.88 20.13
N TYR A 56 9.29 -3.05 19.82
CA TYR A 56 7.90 -3.26 19.46
C TYR A 56 7.34 -4.51 20.09
N GLU A 57 6.05 -4.47 20.39
CA GLU A 57 5.25 -5.63 20.75
C GLU A 57 4.26 -5.93 19.63
N VAL A 58 4.20 -7.21 19.24
CA VAL A 58 3.26 -7.72 18.25
C VAL A 58 2.25 -8.60 18.95
N PHE A 59 0.98 -8.31 18.69
CA PHE A 59 -0.15 -9.07 19.19
C PHE A 59 -0.87 -9.74 18.02
N GLU A 60 -1.31 -10.96 18.25
CA GLU A 60 -2.06 -11.79 17.31
C GLU A 60 -3.44 -12.09 17.87
N LYS A 61 -4.42 -12.24 16.98
CA LYS A 61 -5.69 -12.91 17.26
C LYS A 61 -5.96 -13.84 16.09
N ALA A 62 -5.90 -15.14 16.32
CA ALA A 62 -6.24 -16.12 15.31
C ALA A 62 -7.76 -16.26 15.15
N GLU A 63 -8.21 -16.76 14.01
CA GLU A 63 -9.60 -17.14 13.78
C GLU A 63 -10.11 -18.07 14.89
N GLY A 64 -11.30 -17.80 15.42
CA GLY A 64 -11.89 -18.48 16.58
C GLY A 64 -11.48 -17.91 17.94
N GLU A 65 -10.42 -17.11 18.03
CA GLU A 65 -9.99 -16.52 19.31
C GLU A 65 -10.74 -15.23 19.63
N LYS A 66 -11.07 -15.03 20.92
CA LYS A 66 -11.82 -13.85 21.38
C LYS A 66 -10.91 -12.63 21.55
N THR A 67 -9.70 -12.81 22.08
CA THR A 67 -8.80 -11.73 22.49
C THR A 67 -7.48 -11.75 21.72
N PHE A 68 -6.76 -10.62 21.75
CA PHE A 68 -5.42 -10.53 21.20
C PHE A 68 -4.37 -10.96 22.24
N THR A 69 -3.46 -11.85 21.88
CA THR A 69 -2.35 -12.31 22.72
C THR A 69 -1.02 -11.75 22.21
N LYS A 70 -0.06 -11.50 23.11
CA LYS A 70 1.26 -11.01 22.72
C LYS A 70 2.11 -12.17 22.22
N VAL A 71 2.51 -12.14 20.95
CA VAL A 71 3.26 -13.23 20.31
C VAL A 71 4.75 -12.89 20.11
N LYS A 72 5.13 -11.61 20.17
CA LYS A 72 6.52 -11.21 20.02
C LYS A 72 6.85 -9.88 20.68
N VAL A 73 8.06 -9.79 21.23
CA VAL A 73 8.76 -8.54 21.55
C VAL A 73 10.02 -8.49 20.70
N THR A 74 10.30 -7.37 20.03
CA THR A 74 11.45 -7.26 19.13
C THR A 74 11.95 -5.84 18.93
N LYS A 75 13.25 -5.68 18.66
CA LYS A 75 13.85 -4.42 18.16
C LYS A 75 13.77 -4.31 16.64
N LYS A 76 13.46 -5.41 15.94
CA LYS A 76 13.32 -5.44 14.48
C LYS A 76 11.99 -4.80 14.07
N ARG A 77 11.91 -4.35 12.82
CA ARG A 77 10.69 -3.77 12.21
C ARG A 77 9.94 -4.77 11.31
N LYS A 78 10.33 -6.04 11.43
CA LYS A 78 9.79 -7.19 10.72
C LYS A 78 9.95 -8.42 11.58
N ILE A 79 8.93 -9.26 11.60
CA ILE A 79 8.97 -10.60 12.17
C ILE A 79 8.40 -11.62 11.19
N VAL A 80 8.80 -12.88 11.38
CA VAL A 80 8.23 -14.03 10.67
C VAL A 80 7.76 -15.01 11.73
N LEU A 81 6.46 -15.20 11.82
CA LEU A 81 5.85 -16.24 12.64
C LEU A 81 5.76 -17.50 11.77
N LYS A 82 6.30 -18.62 12.26
CA LYS A 82 6.38 -19.90 11.53
C LYS A 82 5.33 -20.88 12.05
N LYS A 83 5.12 -21.99 11.34
CA LYS A 83 4.21 -23.08 11.76
C LYS A 83 2.80 -22.57 12.06
N LYS A 84 2.33 -21.63 11.26
CA LYS A 84 0.94 -21.15 11.30
C LYS A 84 0.07 -22.21 10.63
N ALA A 85 -1.13 -22.44 11.18
CA ALA A 85 -2.10 -23.30 10.52
C ALA A 85 -2.40 -22.75 9.13
N ARG A 86 -2.50 -23.63 8.14
CA ARG A 86 -2.81 -23.26 6.75
C ARG A 86 -4.33 -23.05 6.60
N GLY A 87 -4.73 -22.19 5.67
CA GLY A 87 -6.14 -21.87 5.45
C GLY A 87 -6.81 -21.09 6.59
N ARG A 88 -6.03 -20.44 7.48
CA ARG A 88 -6.55 -19.80 8.71
C ARG A 88 -6.35 -18.30 8.67
N ARG A 89 -7.33 -17.55 9.18
CA ARG A 89 -7.19 -16.08 9.33
C ARG A 89 -6.46 -15.70 10.60
N TYR A 90 -5.67 -14.64 10.49
CA TYR A 90 -4.95 -14.04 11.59
C TYR A 90 -5.04 -12.52 11.53
N GLN A 91 -5.31 -11.91 12.68
CA GLN A 91 -5.29 -10.47 12.87
C GLN A 91 -4.09 -10.06 13.69
N TYR A 92 -3.47 -8.93 13.35
CA TYR A 92 -2.31 -8.41 14.05
C TYR A 92 -2.46 -6.93 14.38
N LYS A 93 -1.87 -6.55 15.51
CA LYS A 93 -1.63 -5.15 15.87
C LYS A 93 -0.25 -5.02 16.51
N VAL A 94 0.42 -3.91 16.20
CA VAL A 94 1.78 -3.63 16.65
C VAL A 94 1.79 -2.32 17.43
N ARG A 95 2.50 -2.26 18.56
CA ARG A 95 2.77 -1.01 19.27
C ARG A 95 4.26 -0.87 19.54
N ALA A 96 4.77 0.36 19.49
CA ALA A 96 6.13 0.68 19.90
C ALA A 96 6.22 0.79 21.43
N TYR A 97 7.40 0.52 21.99
CA TYR A 97 7.72 0.83 23.37
C TYR A 97 9.09 1.52 23.48
N ARG A 98 9.29 2.22 24.59
CA ARG A 98 10.57 2.84 24.98
C ARG A 98 10.81 2.58 26.46
N THR A 99 12.01 2.17 26.81
CA THR A 99 12.46 1.93 28.17
C THR A 99 13.20 3.17 28.67
N LYS A 100 12.66 3.79 29.73
CA LYS A 100 13.37 4.79 30.55
C LYS A 100 13.44 4.22 31.98
N LYS A 101 13.17 5.02 33.02
CA LYS A 101 12.91 4.53 34.38
C LYS A 101 11.73 3.54 34.45
N LYS A 102 10.74 3.69 33.57
CA LYS A 102 9.61 2.77 33.35
C LYS A 102 9.40 2.57 31.85
N VAL A 103 8.75 1.48 31.45
CA VAL A 103 8.39 1.22 30.05
C VAL A 103 7.22 2.11 29.64
N ILE A 104 7.38 2.83 28.53
CA ILE A 104 6.35 3.68 27.93
C ILE A 104 5.87 3.03 26.64
N TYR A 105 4.55 2.77 26.55
CA TYR A 105 3.93 2.18 25.36
C TYR A 105 3.27 3.23 24.47
N GLY A 106 3.50 3.12 23.16
CA GLY A 106 2.75 3.85 22.14
C GLY A 106 1.35 3.29 21.92
N LYS A 107 0.53 4.02 21.14
CA LYS A 107 -0.73 3.46 20.62
C LYS A 107 -0.45 2.33 19.63
N PHE A 108 -1.40 1.42 19.49
CA PHE A 108 -1.36 0.42 18.42
C PHE A 108 -1.45 1.09 17.04
N GLY A 109 -0.72 0.54 16.07
CA GLY A 109 -0.89 0.84 14.65
C GLY A 109 -2.22 0.31 14.10
N LYS A 110 -2.42 0.43 12.78
CA LYS A 110 -3.61 -0.12 12.11
C LYS A 110 -3.67 -1.64 12.34
N LYS A 111 -4.85 -2.16 12.75
CA LYS A 111 -5.15 -3.59 12.78
C LYS A 111 -5.05 -4.13 11.36
N VAL A 112 -4.22 -5.14 11.15
CA VAL A 112 -4.09 -5.82 9.85
C VAL A 112 -4.60 -7.24 9.97
N GLU A 113 -5.00 -7.81 8.85
CA GLU A 113 -5.47 -9.18 8.75
C GLU A 113 -4.79 -9.82 7.56
N THR A 114 -4.51 -11.10 7.66
CA THR A 114 -4.01 -11.94 6.59
C THR A 114 -4.57 -13.35 6.74
N MET A 115 -4.54 -14.11 5.66
CA MET A 115 -4.81 -15.54 5.67
C MET A 115 -3.58 -16.29 5.17
N THR A 116 -3.21 -17.39 5.84
CA THR A 116 -2.30 -18.38 5.27
C THR A 116 -3.07 -19.19 4.23
N ALA A 117 -2.50 -19.37 3.05
CA ALA A 117 -3.13 -20.18 1.99
C ALA A 117 -3.26 -21.64 2.44
N LYS A 118 -4.29 -22.35 1.94
CA LYS A 118 -4.54 -23.75 2.29
C LYS A 118 -3.56 -24.66 1.57
N ASP A 119 -3.42 -24.49 0.26
CA ASP A 119 -2.59 -25.36 -0.59
C ASP A 119 -1.59 -24.57 -1.45
N SER A 120 -1.69 -23.24 -1.42
CA SER A 120 -0.87 -22.33 -2.24
C SER A 120 0.18 -21.54 -1.43
N THR A 121 0.92 -20.64 -2.10
CA THR A 121 1.87 -19.73 -1.44
C THR A 121 1.15 -18.60 -0.71
N SER A 122 0.16 -17.97 -1.33
CA SER A 122 -0.59 -16.87 -0.71
C SER A 122 -2.02 -16.81 -1.25
N THR A 123 -2.71 -15.67 -1.10
CA THR A 123 -4.08 -15.50 -1.60
C THR A 123 -4.24 -14.25 -2.47
N ILE A 124 -5.27 -14.21 -3.31
CA ILE A 124 -5.65 -13.00 -4.07
C ILE A 124 -5.92 -11.82 -3.12
N LYS A 125 -6.57 -12.05 -1.98
CA LYS A 125 -6.78 -11.01 -0.96
C LYS A 125 -5.46 -10.49 -0.37
N ASN A 126 -4.48 -11.35 -0.10
CA ASN A 126 -3.15 -10.90 0.36
C ASN A 126 -2.44 -10.07 -0.71
N PHE A 127 -2.56 -10.45 -1.98
CA PHE A 127 -2.00 -9.70 -3.11
C PHE A 127 -2.59 -8.28 -3.18
N LEU A 128 -3.92 -8.16 -3.20
CA LEU A 128 -4.56 -6.84 -3.25
C LEU A 128 -4.34 -6.03 -1.97
N THR A 129 -4.36 -6.65 -0.80
CA THR A 129 -4.04 -5.99 0.48
C THR A 129 -2.62 -5.41 0.44
N THR A 130 -1.65 -6.18 -0.06
CA THR A 130 -0.28 -5.70 -0.27
C THR A 130 -0.24 -4.52 -1.24
N ALA A 131 -0.87 -4.67 -2.41
CA ALA A 131 -0.86 -3.67 -3.48
C ALA A 131 -1.47 -2.32 -3.05
N ILE A 132 -2.50 -2.31 -2.19
CA ILE A 132 -3.09 -1.05 -1.70
C ILE A 132 -2.31 -0.41 -0.54
N THR A 133 -1.43 -1.14 0.13
CA THR A 133 -0.71 -0.61 1.31
C THR A 133 0.16 0.63 1.00
N PRO A 134 0.87 0.73 -0.14
CA PRO A 134 1.63 1.94 -0.48
C PRO A 134 0.79 3.11 -1.02
N VAL A 135 -0.53 2.94 -1.24
CA VAL A 135 -1.43 3.99 -1.74
C VAL A 135 -1.38 5.23 -0.85
N GLY A 136 -1.27 6.39 -1.47
CA GLY A 136 -1.29 7.67 -0.74
C GLY A 136 -0.02 7.98 0.06
N SER A 137 0.99 7.10 0.04
CA SER A 137 2.25 7.27 0.77
C SER A 137 3.50 6.99 -0.06
N THR A 138 3.37 6.71 -1.35
CA THR A 138 4.51 6.34 -2.21
C THR A 138 4.43 7.12 -3.52
N MET A 139 5.46 7.92 -3.81
CA MET A 139 5.53 8.72 -5.03
C MET A 139 5.93 7.85 -6.23
N TYR A 140 5.56 8.30 -7.43
CA TYR A 140 6.08 7.73 -8.68
C TYR A 140 7.50 8.23 -8.89
N ILE A 141 8.43 7.30 -9.03
CA ILE A 141 9.83 7.55 -9.34
C ILE A 141 10.17 6.69 -10.55
N TRP A 142 10.54 7.28 -11.68
CA TRP A 142 11.00 6.50 -12.84
C TRP A 142 12.21 5.65 -12.44
N GLY A 143 12.16 4.33 -12.68
CA GLY A 143 13.18 3.39 -12.21
C GLY A 143 13.04 2.98 -10.74
N GLY A 144 12.05 3.51 -10.01
CA GLY A 144 11.80 3.13 -8.62
C GLY A 144 11.39 1.66 -8.54
N GLY A 145 12.09 0.89 -7.70
CA GLY A 145 11.94 -0.58 -7.62
C GLY A 145 12.92 -1.37 -8.48
N TRP A 146 13.54 -0.74 -9.49
CA TRP A 146 14.60 -1.35 -10.30
C TRP A 146 15.97 -1.25 -9.64
N ASN A 147 16.90 -2.09 -10.09
CA ASN A 147 18.33 -1.91 -9.83
C ASN A 147 18.90 -0.80 -10.74
N LYS A 148 20.13 -0.38 -10.47
CA LYS A 148 20.77 0.70 -11.25
C LYS A 148 21.03 0.28 -12.69
N GLU A 149 21.25 -1.01 -12.91
CA GLU A 149 21.57 -1.61 -14.19
C GLU A 149 20.34 -1.79 -15.09
N ASP A 150 19.13 -1.53 -14.57
CA ASP A 150 17.84 -1.71 -15.28
C ASP A 150 17.63 -3.14 -15.83
N THR A 151 18.20 -4.13 -15.13
CA THR A 151 18.13 -5.56 -15.50
C THR A 151 17.14 -6.34 -14.64
N GLY A 152 16.69 -5.78 -13.51
CA GLY A 152 15.74 -6.44 -12.63
C GLY A 152 15.43 -5.62 -11.38
N ALA A 153 14.99 -6.29 -10.31
CA ALA A 153 14.59 -5.59 -9.10
C ALA A 153 15.79 -5.04 -8.32
N GLY A 154 15.66 -3.82 -7.84
CA GLY A 154 16.58 -3.21 -6.89
C GLY A 154 16.21 -3.55 -5.45
N LYS A 155 16.90 -2.90 -4.50
CA LYS A 155 16.65 -3.08 -3.06
C LYS A 155 15.18 -2.90 -2.67
N ASP A 156 14.51 -1.94 -3.30
CA ASP A 156 13.09 -1.66 -3.10
C ASP A 156 12.19 -2.79 -3.61
N GLY A 157 12.45 -3.30 -4.82
CA GLY A 157 11.62 -4.34 -5.44
C GLY A 157 11.69 -5.71 -4.75
N VAL A 158 12.75 -5.96 -3.97
CA VAL A 158 12.94 -7.17 -3.14
C VAL A 158 12.84 -6.91 -1.63
N LEU A 159 12.28 -5.77 -1.23
CA LEU A 159 12.06 -5.44 0.17
C LEU A 159 10.79 -6.12 0.69
N ILE A 160 10.89 -6.78 1.85
CA ILE A 160 9.72 -7.18 2.62
C ILE A 160 9.24 -6.02 3.47
N GLY A 161 7.98 -5.64 3.29
CA GLY A 161 7.37 -4.46 3.87
C GLY A 161 7.62 -3.20 3.05
N LEU A 162 7.10 -2.09 3.56
CA LEU A 162 7.26 -0.78 2.94
C LEU A 162 8.63 -0.20 3.27
N ASN A 163 9.25 0.47 2.30
CA ASN A 163 10.42 1.30 2.58
C ASN A 163 9.93 2.57 3.31
N PRO A 164 10.41 2.84 4.56
CA PRO A 164 10.01 4.03 5.30
C PRO A 164 10.31 5.34 4.57
N ASN A 165 11.34 5.35 3.70
CA ASN A 165 11.70 6.52 2.94
C ASN A 165 10.64 6.90 1.88
N TRP A 166 9.83 5.95 1.39
CA TRP A 166 8.72 6.27 0.48
C TRP A 166 7.73 7.23 1.12
N ARG A 167 7.29 6.94 2.36
CA ARG A 167 6.38 7.81 3.11
C ARG A 167 7.03 9.14 3.46
N ASN A 168 8.27 9.11 3.93
CA ASN A 168 9.00 10.32 4.29
C ASN A 168 9.17 11.25 3.10
N PHE A 169 9.51 10.70 1.92
CA PHE A 169 9.64 11.46 0.70
C PHE A 169 8.27 11.98 0.22
N CYS A 170 7.24 11.13 0.18
CA CYS A 170 5.88 11.52 -0.17
C CYS A 170 5.34 12.67 0.69
N GLY A 171 5.59 12.63 2.00
CA GLY A 171 5.14 13.65 2.95
C GLY A 171 5.73 15.04 2.70
N LYS A 172 6.88 15.13 2.02
CA LYS A 172 7.55 16.39 1.68
C LYS A 172 7.06 17.00 0.35
N GLN A 173 6.34 16.24 -0.46
CA GLN A 173 5.93 16.70 -1.79
C GLN A 173 4.72 17.62 -1.75
N LYS A 174 4.71 18.64 -2.60
CA LYS A 174 3.59 19.57 -2.81
C LYS A 174 2.77 19.15 -4.04
N ALA A 175 1.62 19.79 -4.26
CA ALA A 175 0.80 19.57 -5.47
C ALA A 175 1.57 19.80 -6.79
N SER A 176 2.62 20.62 -6.76
CA SER A 176 3.53 20.90 -7.88
C SER A 176 4.58 19.82 -8.17
N TYR A 177 4.47 18.63 -7.56
CA TYR A 177 5.42 17.54 -7.77
C TYR A 177 5.59 17.19 -9.25
N ASN A 178 6.84 17.20 -9.71
CA ASN A 178 7.21 16.82 -11.07
C ASN A 178 8.20 15.65 -11.03
N TYR A 179 7.72 14.46 -11.39
CA TYR A 179 8.53 13.24 -11.38
C TYR A 179 9.79 13.31 -12.26
N ARG A 180 9.80 14.17 -13.30
CA ARG A 180 10.96 14.32 -14.19
C ARG A 180 12.20 14.82 -13.46
N ARG A 181 12.01 15.60 -12.39
CA ARG A 181 13.08 16.10 -11.50
C ARG A 181 13.57 15.06 -10.48
N HIS A 182 12.89 13.91 -10.39
CA HIS A 182 13.14 12.87 -9.40
C HIS A 182 13.33 11.48 -10.03
N ARG A 183 13.66 11.41 -11.33
CA ARG A 183 13.95 10.14 -12.01
C ARG A 183 15.14 9.46 -11.34
N TYR A 184 15.07 8.13 -11.20
CA TYR A 184 16.11 7.29 -10.62
C TYR A 184 16.52 7.66 -9.18
N GLN A 185 15.67 8.39 -8.45
CA GLN A 185 15.84 8.61 -7.02
C GLN A 185 15.45 7.35 -6.23
N PHE A 186 16.24 6.28 -6.39
CA PHE A 186 16.01 4.97 -5.78
C PHE A 186 15.78 5.10 -4.26
N GLY A 187 14.83 4.34 -3.71
CA GLY A 187 14.42 4.46 -2.32
C GLY A 187 13.37 5.53 -2.03
N ALA A 188 13.04 6.42 -2.96
CA ALA A 188 12.05 7.49 -2.74
C ALA A 188 10.62 7.13 -3.20
N GLY A 189 10.47 6.06 -4.00
CA GLY A 189 9.19 5.62 -4.53
C GLY A 189 9.33 4.46 -5.51
N LEU A 190 8.28 4.23 -6.29
CA LEU A 190 8.18 3.10 -7.21
C LEU A 190 7.67 3.57 -8.57
N ASP A 191 8.19 3.04 -9.68
CA ASP A 191 7.50 3.14 -10.96
C ASP A 191 6.41 2.06 -11.09
N CYS A 192 5.81 1.94 -12.27
CA CYS A 192 4.69 1.02 -12.50
C CYS A 192 5.09 -0.45 -12.30
N SER A 193 6.19 -0.89 -12.92
CA SER A 193 6.64 -2.28 -12.83
C SER A 193 7.36 -2.58 -11.53
N GLY A 194 8.10 -1.62 -10.96
CA GLY A 194 8.65 -1.71 -9.61
C GLY A 194 7.57 -1.93 -8.56
N PHE A 195 6.42 -1.25 -8.71
CA PHE A 195 5.26 -1.43 -7.85
C PHE A 195 4.63 -2.83 -7.96
N VAL A 196 4.39 -3.32 -9.17
CA VAL A 196 3.83 -4.67 -9.37
C VAL A 196 4.80 -5.74 -8.87
N GLY A 197 6.08 -5.61 -9.21
CA GLY A 197 7.13 -6.53 -8.78
C GLY A 197 7.29 -6.58 -7.25
N TRP A 198 7.29 -5.43 -6.57
CA TRP A 198 7.30 -5.37 -5.10
C TRP A 198 6.05 -6.02 -4.49
N SER A 199 4.88 -5.80 -5.09
CA SER A 199 3.61 -6.36 -4.61
C SER A 199 3.62 -7.89 -4.68
N ILE A 200 4.11 -8.47 -5.78
CA ILE A 200 4.28 -9.92 -5.92
C ILE A 200 5.36 -10.43 -4.96
N TYR A 201 6.48 -9.71 -4.83
CA TYR A 201 7.56 -10.13 -3.93
C TYR A 201 7.09 -10.34 -2.49
N ASN A 202 6.24 -9.44 -2.00
CA ASN A 202 5.75 -9.43 -0.62
C ASN A 202 4.74 -10.55 -0.29
N ILE A 203 4.13 -11.18 -1.29
CA ILE A 203 3.27 -12.36 -1.09
C ILE A 203 4.00 -13.67 -1.36
N MET A 204 5.16 -13.62 -2.03
CA MET A 204 5.93 -14.81 -2.42
C MET A 204 7.11 -15.11 -1.49
N LYS A 205 7.60 -14.12 -0.74
CA LYS A 205 8.86 -14.23 0.01
C LYS A 205 8.72 -13.77 1.46
N THR A 206 9.60 -14.28 2.31
CA THR A 206 9.62 -13.98 3.76
C THR A 206 10.86 -13.19 4.22
N LYS A 207 11.84 -13.03 3.34
CA LYS A 207 13.11 -12.33 3.59
C LYS A 207 13.35 -11.31 2.48
N ASN A 208 14.17 -10.31 2.77
CA ASN A 208 14.59 -9.37 1.74
C ASN A 208 15.47 -10.13 0.74
N GLY A 209 15.38 -9.78 -0.53
CA GLY A 209 16.12 -10.44 -1.60
C GLY A 209 17.44 -9.75 -1.92
N LYS A 210 18.17 -10.36 -2.84
CA LYS A 210 19.33 -9.77 -3.48
C LYS A 210 18.87 -8.96 -4.70
N PRO A 211 19.40 -7.75 -4.96
CA PRO A 211 19.16 -7.02 -6.21
C PRO A 211 19.46 -7.88 -7.45
N GLY A 212 18.79 -7.59 -8.57
CA GLY A 212 18.82 -8.40 -9.79
C GLY A 212 17.86 -9.59 -9.76
N HIS A 213 17.48 -10.09 -8.59
CA HIS A 213 16.44 -11.12 -8.44
C HIS A 213 15.08 -10.51 -8.12
N GLY A 214 13.99 -11.28 -8.25
CA GLY A 214 12.65 -10.85 -7.88
C GLY A 214 11.73 -10.78 -9.09
N TYR A 215 10.77 -9.85 -9.07
CA TYR A 215 9.67 -9.82 -10.03
C TYR A 215 9.51 -8.46 -10.74
N VAL A 216 10.51 -7.59 -10.63
CA VAL A 216 10.56 -6.34 -11.39
C VAL A 216 11.18 -6.63 -12.75
N MET A 217 10.48 -6.24 -13.81
CA MET A 217 10.86 -6.39 -15.21
C MET A 217 10.09 -5.36 -16.05
N LYS A 218 10.37 -5.27 -17.35
CA LYS A 218 9.71 -4.30 -18.23
C LYS A 218 8.19 -4.49 -18.19
N ALA A 219 7.45 -3.38 -18.13
CA ALA A 219 5.99 -3.40 -18.08
C ALA A 219 5.37 -4.26 -19.19
N SER A 220 5.91 -4.19 -20.41
CA SER A 220 5.46 -4.96 -21.58
C SER A 220 5.63 -6.47 -21.46
N LYS A 221 6.50 -6.94 -20.57
CA LYS A 221 6.82 -8.37 -20.41
C LYS A 221 6.09 -9.01 -19.24
N MET A 222 5.62 -8.25 -18.25
CA MET A 222 5.10 -8.80 -16.99
C MET A 222 3.99 -9.83 -17.19
N ALA A 223 2.94 -9.50 -17.94
CA ALA A 223 1.82 -10.42 -18.13
C ALA A 223 2.26 -11.74 -18.80
N SER A 224 3.02 -11.67 -19.89
CA SER A 224 3.47 -12.87 -20.61
C SER A 224 4.50 -13.67 -19.80
N SER A 225 5.40 -13.02 -19.07
CA SER A 225 6.36 -13.68 -18.20
C SER A 225 5.68 -14.43 -17.04
N PHE A 226 4.69 -13.82 -16.38
CA PHE A 226 3.99 -14.48 -15.27
C PHE A 226 3.18 -15.70 -15.74
N ALA A 227 2.59 -15.65 -16.94
CA ALA A 227 1.98 -16.83 -17.55
C ALA A 227 3.01 -17.92 -17.88
N LYS A 228 4.19 -17.55 -18.42
CA LYS A 228 5.29 -18.48 -18.69
C LYS A 228 5.87 -19.14 -17.42
N TYR A 229 5.71 -18.51 -16.27
CA TYR A 229 6.04 -19.15 -14.98
C TYR A 229 5.01 -20.21 -14.54
N GLY A 230 3.93 -20.41 -15.31
CA GLY A 230 2.87 -21.37 -14.99
C GLY A 230 1.88 -20.88 -13.94
N TRP A 231 1.88 -19.58 -13.61
CA TRP A 231 1.07 -19.05 -12.51
C TRP A 231 -0.38 -18.71 -12.91
N GLY A 232 -0.66 -18.72 -14.21
CA GLY A 232 -1.91 -18.21 -14.73
C GLY A 232 -1.93 -18.17 -16.25
N THR A 233 -2.94 -17.49 -16.77
CA THR A 233 -3.20 -17.40 -18.21
C THR A 233 -2.81 -16.03 -18.75
N TYR A 234 -2.37 -16.01 -20.00
CA TYR A 234 -2.10 -14.79 -20.76
C TYR A 234 -3.17 -14.59 -21.82
N LYS A 235 -3.60 -13.35 -22.01
CA LYS A 235 -4.41 -12.92 -23.15
C LYS A 235 -3.81 -11.64 -23.75
N SER A 236 -3.72 -11.58 -25.06
CA SER A 236 -3.48 -10.31 -25.76
C SER A 236 -4.68 -9.39 -25.57
N ALA A 237 -4.50 -8.09 -25.83
CA ALA A 237 -5.54 -7.09 -25.62
C ALA A 237 -6.87 -7.43 -26.32
N ALA A 238 -6.79 -7.88 -27.59
CA ALA A 238 -7.95 -8.29 -28.39
C ALA A 238 -8.71 -9.50 -27.82
N GLY A 239 -8.06 -10.34 -27.00
CA GLY A 239 -8.66 -11.54 -26.42
C GLY A 239 -9.35 -11.32 -25.07
N ILE A 240 -9.31 -10.10 -24.52
CA ILE A 240 -9.84 -9.80 -23.18
C ILE A 240 -11.35 -9.59 -23.26
N LYS A 241 -12.08 -10.32 -22.40
CA LYS A 241 -13.56 -10.24 -22.31
C LYS A 241 -14.03 -9.68 -20.97
N ASP A 242 -13.20 -9.78 -19.94
CA ASP A 242 -13.51 -9.43 -18.56
C ASP A 242 -12.24 -9.07 -17.78
N PHE A 243 -12.43 -8.41 -16.64
CA PHE A 243 -11.36 -8.08 -15.69
C PHE A 243 -11.73 -8.61 -14.31
N LYS A 244 -10.77 -9.25 -13.65
CA LYS A 244 -10.94 -9.88 -12.34
C LYS A 244 -9.92 -9.35 -11.35
N ALA A 245 -10.29 -9.43 -10.08
CA ALA A 245 -9.43 -9.04 -8.97
C ALA A 245 -8.05 -9.72 -9.07
N GLY A 246 -6.99 -8.93 -9.05
CA GLY A 246 -5.62 -9.41 -9.12
C GLY A 246 -5.07 -9.57 -10.54
N ASP A 247 -5.85 -9.38 -11.61
CA ASP A 247 -5.31 -9.36 -12.97
C ASP A 247 -4.18 -8.33 -13.08
N VAL A 248 -3.09 -8.72 -13.74
CA VAL A 248 -1.96 -7.82 -14.05
C VAL A 248 -2.03 -7.44 -15.51
N MET A 249 -2.18 -6.15 -15.77
CA MET A 249 -2.46 -5.60 -17.09
C MET A 249 -1.21 -4.89 -17.61
N SER A 250 -0.65 -5.37 -18.72
CA SER A 250 0.67 -4.98 -19.24
C SER A 250 0.57 -4.37 -20.64
N SER A 251 1.20 -3.21 -20.85
CA SER A 251 1.33 -2.56 -22.16
C SER A 251 2.79 -2.19 -22.42
N SER A 252 3.09 -1.61 -23.58
CA SER A 252 4.43 -1.14 -23.93
C SER A 252 4.99 -0.09 -22.95
N THR A 253 4.11 0.73 -22.35
CA THR A 253 4.52 1.89 -21.52
C THR A 253 4.16 1.78 -20.04
N HIS A 254 3.20 0.92 -19.67
CA HIS A 254 2.65 0.91 -18.32
C HIS A 254 2.12 -0.47 -17.90
N VAL A 255 2.08 -0.72 -16.59
CA VAL A 255 1.48 -1.91 -16.00
C VAL A 255 0.67 -1.56 -14.74
N TYR A 256 -0.44 -2.24 -14.51
CA TYR A 256 -1.29 -2.03 -13.33
C TYR A 256 -1.94 -3.32 -12.82
N ILE A 257 -2.49 -3.26 -11.61
CA ILE A 257 -3.23 -4.36 -10.98
C ILE A 257 -4.71 -3.99 -10.93
N VAL A 258 -5.57 -4.90 -11.39
CA VAL A 258 -7.03 -4.76 -11.28
C VAL A 258 -7.46 -5.02 -9.84
N VAL A 259 -8.23 -4.08 -9.26
CA VAL A 259 -8.91 -4.29 -7.97
C VAL A 259 -10.23 -5.03 -8.21
N GLY A 260 -11.00 -4.61 -9.20
CA GLY A 260 -12.24 -5.29 -9.59
C GLY A 260 -13.01 -4.54 -10.66
N SER A 261 -14.03 -5.20 -11.22
CA SER A 261 -14.93 -4.63 -12.23
C SER A 261 -16.21 -4.06 -11.62
N CYS A 262 -16.78 -3.05 -12.28
CA CYS A 262 -18.07 -2.43 -11.96
C CYS A 262 -19.15 -2.91 -12.95
N GLN A 263 -20.42 -2.67 -12.62
CA GLN A 263 -21.55 -3.12 -13.43
C GLN A 263 -21.63 -2.40 -14.78
N ASP A 264 -21.23 -1.13 -14.83
CA ASP A 264 -21.13 -0.34 -16.08
C ASP A 264 -19.93 -0.75 -16.97
N GLY A 265 -19.20 -1.79 -16.57
CA GLY A 265 -18.03 -2.33 -17.24
C GLY A 265 -16.76 -1.48 -17.08
N SER A 266 -16.80 -0.44 -16.24
CA SER A 266 -15.58 0.23 -15.79
C SER A 266 -14.81 -0.61 -14.78
N VAL A 267 -13.53 -0.34 -14.60
CA VAL A 267 -12.61 -1.13 -13.77
C VAL A 267 -11.93 -0.21 -12.75
N VAL A 268 -11.91 -0.62 -11.48
CA VAL A 268 -11.05 -0.02 -10.47
C VAL A 268 -9.69 -0.71 -10.52
N LEU A 269 -8.63 0.08 -10.56
CA LEU A 269 -7.24 -0.38 -10.55
C LEU A 269 -6.42 0.29 -9.44
N VAL A 270 -5.34 -0.38 -9.05
CA VAL A 270 -4.26 0.20 -8.26
C VAL A 270 -2.97 0.18 -9.08
N HIS A 271 -2.28 1.31 -9.12
CA HIS A 271 -1.08 1.46 -9.93
C HIS A 271 -0.15 2.55 -9.41
N SER A 272 1.12 2.49 -9.80
CA SER A 272 2.05 3.62 -9.69
C SER A 272 2.19 4.33 -11.04
N SER A 273 1.76 5.58 -11.09
CA SER A 273 1.98 6.49 -12.22
C SER A 273 2.07 7.91 -11.66
N PRO A 274 2.60 8.92 -12.37
CA PRO A 274 2.64 10.29 -11.84
C PRO A 274 1.26 10.74 -11.31
N ALA A 275 1.12 11.22 -10.07
CA ALA A 275 2.18 11.54 -9.11
C ALA A 275 2.71 10.39 -8.23
N GLY A 276 1.96 9.28 -8.08
CA GLY A 276 2.42 8.06 -7.39
C GLY A 276 1.34 7.01 -7.22
N VAL A 277 1.54 6.11 -6.25
CA VAL A 277 0.67 4.94 -6.03
C VAL A 277 -0.71 5.38 -5.57
N ARG A 278 -1.73 5.01 -6.35
CA ARG A 278 -3.13 5.38 -6.09
C ARG A 278 -4.14 4.38 -6.62
N LEU A 279 -5.36 4.48 -6.11
CA LEU A 279 -6.53 3.94 -6.77
C LEU A 279 -6.93 4.83 -7.95
N SER A 280 -7.40 4.22 -9.03
CA SER A 280 -8.01 4.92 -10.16
C SER A 280 -9.12 4.08 -10.77
N GLY A 281 -10.01 4.72 -11.53
CA GLY A 281 -11.05 4.08 -12.31
C GLY A 281 -10.89 4.37 -13.80
N THR A 282 -11.27 3.41 -14.63
CA THR A 282 -11.42 3.62 -16.08
C THR A 282 -12.77 4.27 -16.40
N PRO A 283 -12.99 4.76 -17.63
CA PRO A 283 -14.32 5.07 -18.12
C PRO A 283 -15.18 3.80 -18.15
N ASN A 284 -16.49 3.95 -18.34
CA ASN A 284 -17.37 2.83 -18.63
C ASN A 284 -17.18 2.33 -20.08
N ARG A 285 -17.89 1.27 -20.49
CA ARG A 285 -17.76 0.70 -21.85
C ARG A 285 -18.05 1.69 -22.97
N GLN A 286 -18.88 2.70 -22.73
CA GLN A 286 -19.21 3.77 -23.68
C GLN A 286 -18.23 4.96 -23.62
N GLY A 287 -17.15 4.86 -22.86
CA GLY A 287 -16.15 5.91 -22.73
C GLY A 287 -16.53 7.07 -21.79
N LYS A 288 -17.63 6.97 -21.03
CA LYS A 288 -18.02 8.01 -20.07
C LYS A 288 -17.05 8.04 -18.89
N ALA A 289 -16.37 9.18 -18.71
CA ALA A 289 -15.39 9.39 -17.63
C ALA A 289 -16.00 9.43 -16.22
N GLY A 290 -17.31 9.69 -16.10
CA GLY A 290 -18.07 9.69 -14.84
C GLY A 290 -18.50 8.29 -14.36
N SER A 291 -17.75 7.25 -14.71
CA SER A 291 -18.09 5.85 -14.43
C SER A 291 -18.21 5.53 -12.94
N GLU A 292 -18.80 4.38 -12.64
CA GLU A 292 -18.83 3.81 -11.29
C GLU A 292 -17.42 3.64 -10.72
N ALA A 293 -16.47 3.09 -11.48
CA ALA A 293 -15.09 2.90 -11.00
C ALA A 293 -14.41 4.22 -10.65
N VAL A 294 -14.59 5.28 -11.45
CA VAL A 294 -14.00 6.59 -11.16
C VAL A 294 -14.61 7.19 -9.89
N ARG A 295 -15.94 7.06 -9.71
CA ARG A 295 -16.62 7.52 -8.50
C ARG A 295 -16.14 6.74 -7.26
N LEU A 296 -16.01 5.43 -7.35
CA LEU A 296 -15.48 4.58 -6.28
C LEU A 296 -14.04 4.98 -5.92
N ALA A 297 -13.13 5.05 -6.91
CA ALA A 297 -11.74 5.43 -6.68
C ALA A 297 -11.64 6.80 -6.00
N LYS A 298 -12.39 7.81 -6.48
CA LYS A 298 -12.45 9.15 -5.86
C LYS A 298 -12.94 9.08 -4.41
N ALA A 299 -14.03 8.36 -4.14
CA ALA A 299 -14.61 8.25 -2.81
C ALA A 299 -13.62 7.64 -1.80
N TYR A 300 -12.96 6.54 -2.16
CA TYR A 300 -11.97 5.88 -1.30
C TYR A 300 -10.69 6.71 -1.14
N MET A 301 -10.19 7.33 -2.20
CA MET A 301 -9.02 8.21 -2.11
C MET A 301 -9.29 9.43 -1.22
N LYS A 302 -10.46 10.05 -1.34
CA LYS A 302 -10.87 11.19 -0.50
C LYS A 302 -11.04 10.77 0.96
N LYS A 303 -11.69 9.63 1.24
CA LYS A 303 -11.97 9.15 2.60
C LYS A 303 -10.72 8.68 3.34
N TYR A 304 -9.90 7.84 2.71
CA TYR A 304 -8.79 7.16 3.38
C TYR A 304 -7.44 7.85 3.21
N TYR A 305 -7.29 8.70 2.19
CA TYR A 305 -6.04 9.39 1.86
C TYR A 305 -6.26 10.89 1.60
N PRO A 306 -6.95 11.64 2.48
CA PRO A 306 -7.37 13.02 2.21
C PRO A 306 -6.20 13.98 1.95
N SER A 307 -5.07 13.80 2.64
CA SER A 307 -3.86 14.61 2.41
C SER A 307 -3.23 14.36 1.03
N TRP A 308 -3.29 13.12 0.54
CA TRP A 308 -2.91 12.81 -0.83
C TRP A 308 -3.91 13.40 -1.82
N TYR A 309 -5.20 13.12 -1.64
CA TYR A 309 -6.26 13.53 -2.56
C TYR A 309 -6.31 15.05 -2.78
N ARG A 310 -6.07 15.84 -1.73
CA ARG A 310 -5.97 17.31 -1.84
C ARG A 310 -4.81 17.77 -2.72
N ARG A 311 -3.67 17.05 -2.71
CA ARG A 311 -2.51 17.37 -3.56
C ARG A 311 -2.68 16.83 -4.98
N TYR A 312 -3.28 15.66 -5.11
CA TYR A 312 -3.39 14.90 -6.36
C TYR A 312 -4.81 14.30 -6.51
N PRO A 313 -5.82 15.09 -6.94
CA PRO A 313 -7.22 14.67 -6.94
C PRO A 313 -7.62 13.77 -8.12
N SER A 314 -6.75 13.61 -9.13
CA SER A 314 -7.06 12.81 -10.32
C SER A 314 -7.10 11.32 -10.02
N CYS A 315 -8.27 10.70 -10.22
CA CYS A 315 -8.50 9.26 -10.11
C CYS A 315 -9.06 8.62 -11.38
N GLY A 316 -9.27 9.39 -12.46
CA GLY A 316 -9.76 8.85 -13.74
C GLY A 316 -8.61 8.45 -14.67
N ARG A 317 -8.79 7.38 -15.45
CA ARG A 317 -7.92 6.96 -16.56
C ARG A 317 -8.70 6.99 -17.89
N GLY A 318 -7.99 6.87 -19.01
CA GLY A 318 -8.58 6.84 -20.36
C GLY A 318 -9.04 5.44 -20.79
N MET A 319 -9.71 5.37 -21.94
CA MET A 319 -10.21 4.12 -22.53
C MET A 319 -9.09 3.11 -22.85
N SER A 320 -7.87 3.59 -23.10
CA SER A 320 -6.68 2.75 -23.32
C SER A 320 -6.46 1.73 -22.19
N TYR A 321 -6.84 2.05 -20.95
CA TYR A 321 -6.76 1.13 -19.81
C TYR A 321 -7.77 -0.03 -19.88
N LEU A 322 -8.65 -0.08 -20.88
CA LEU A 322 -9.54 -1.21 -21.13
C LEU A 322 -9.18 -1.96 -22.42
N THR A 323 -8.37 -1.36 -23.31
CA THR A 323 -8.25 -1.77 -24.71
C THR A 323 -6.82 -2.04 -25.17
N ASP A 324 -5.81 -1.44 -24.52
CA ASP A 324 -4.43 -1.47 -25.03
C ASP A 324 -3.49 -2.42 -24.25
N TYR A 325 -3.99 -3.09 -23.22
CA TYR A 325 -3.18 -3.88 -22.29
C TYR A 325 -3.42 -5.37 -22.51
N ALA A 326 -2.34 -6.15 -22.55
CA ALA A 326 -2.41 -7.60 -22.38
C ALA A 326 -2.74 -7.94 -20.92
N GLN A 327 -3.44 -9.05 -20.72
CA GLN A 327 -3.88 -9.52 -19.40
C GLN A 327 -3.09 -10.75 -18.98
N PHE A 328 -2.60 -10.72 -17.75
CA PHE A 328 -2.29 -11.91 -16.99
C PHE A 328 -3.35 -12.12 -15.91
N ARG A 329 -3.90 -13.32 -15.86
CA ARG A 329 -4.87 -13.74 -14.85
C ARG A 329 -4.35 -14.92 -14.06
N TRP A 330 -4.31 -14.78 -12.74
CA TRP A 330 -3.94 -15.85 -11.82
C TRP A 330 -4.89 -17.04 -11.95
N THR A 331 -4.32 -18.24 -12.07
CA THR A 331 -5.03 -19.47 -11.74
C THR A 331 -5.06 -19.59 -10.22
N THR A 332 -6.19 -20.06 -9.66
CA THR A 332 -6.37 -20.13 -8.21
C THR A 332 -6.81 -21.52 -7.73
N GLY A 333 -6.42 -21.91 -6.51
CA GLY A 333 -6.77 -23.18 -5.89
C GLY A 333 -5.62 -24.19 -5.84
N LYS A 334 -5.95 -25.48 -5.65
CA LYS A 334 -4.95 -26.55 -5.45
C LYS A 334 -3.95 -26.61 -6.61
N GLY A 335 -2.65 -26.60 -6.28
CA GLY A 335 -1.57 -26.63 -7.26
C GLY A 335 -1.24 -25.28 -7.92
N SER A 336 -1.96 -24.22 -7.56
CA SER A 336 -1.68 -22.86 -8.04
C SER A 336 -0.77 -22.10 -7.05
N VAL A 337 -0.34 -20.90 -7.48
CA VAL A 337 0.47 -20.02 -6.63
C VAL A 337 -0.37 -19.30 -5.57
N LEU A 338 -1.62 -18.98 -5.90
CA LEU A 338 -2.51 -18.20 -5.03
C LEU A 338 -3.87 -18.89 -4.85
N ASP A 339 -4.32 -19.03 -3.61
CA ASP A 339 -5.70 -19.39 -3.34
C ASP A 339 -6.63 -18.16 -3.48
N ASP A 340 -7.91 -18.39 -3.74
CA ASP A 340 -8.95 -17.35 -3.64
C ASP A 340 -10.11 -17.78 -2.72
N PRO A 341 -9.84 -18.03 -1.42
CA PRO A 341 -10.85 -18.52 -0.48
C PRO A 341 -11.92 -17.46 -0.17
N ASP A 342 -11.63 -16.19 -0.47
CA ASP A 342 -12.55 -15.06 -0.32
C ASP A 342 -13.37 -14.80 -1.60
N LEU A 343 -13.16 -15.58 -2.67
CA LEU A 343 -13.81 -15.43 -3.97
C LEU A 343 -13.69 -14.02 -4.56
N TYR A 344 -12.53 -13.37 -4.37
CA TYR A 344 -12.27 -12.03 -4.88
C TYR A 344 -12.42 -11.94 -6.39
N GLN A 345 -12.03 -12.98 -7.14
CA GLN A 345 -12.19 -13.03 -8.59
C GLN A 345 -13.66 -13.03 -9.06
N ASN A 346 -14.62 -13.25 -8.15
CA ASN A 346 -16.06 -13.24 -8.42
C ASN A 346 -16.76 -12.00 -7.85
N LYS A 347 -16.06 -11.14 -7.11
CA LYS A 347 -16.62 -9.94 -6.48
C LYS A 347 -16.56 -8.72 -7.38
N THR A 348 -17.50 -7.81 -7.17
CA THR A 348 -17.46 -6.47 -7.75
C THR A 348 -16.37 -5.61 -7.10
N ALA A 349 -15.94 -4.56 -7.80
CA ALA A 349 -15.00 -3.59 -7.27
C ALA A 349 -15.47 -2.98 -5.93
N LYS A 350 -16.78 -2.74 -5.80
CA LYS A 350 -17.39 -2.17 -4.59
C LYS A 350 -17.22 -3.10 -3.39
N GLU A 351 -17.54 -4.38 -3.54
CA GLU A 351 -17.41 -5.38 -2.47
C GLU A 351 -15.94 -5.56 -2.05
N ILE A 352 -15.03 -5.62 -3.03
CA ILE A 352 -13.59 -5.76 -2.77
C ILE A 352 -13.05 -4.55 -2.01
N LEU A 353 -13.37 -3.33 -2.45
CA LEU A 353 -12.93 -2.12 -1.75
C LEU A 353 -13.52 -2.04 -0.34
N GLN A 354 -14.78 -2.46 -0.15
CA GLN A 354 -15.39 -2.52 1.18
C GLN A 354 -14.61 -3.46 2.10
N ASP A 355 -14.28 -4.67 1.65
CA ASP A 355 -13.53 -5.64 2.47
C ASP A 355 -12.08 -5.19 2.75
N LEU A 356 -11.40 -4.63 1.74
CA LEU A 356 -10.01 -4.18 1.89
C LEU A 356 -9.85 -3.00 2.88
N TYR A 357 -10.82 -2.10 2.94
CA TYR A 357 -10.71 -0.86 3.73
C TYR A 357 -11.61 -0.81 4.97
N ASN A 358 -12.84 -1.31 4.87
CA ASN A 358 -13.85 -1.23 5.93
C ASN A 358 -13.78 -2.50 6.78
N LYS A 359 -12.64 -2.72 7.44
CA LYS A 359 -12.51 -3.84 8.37
C LYS A 359 -13.36 -3.54 9.61
N LYS A 360 -14.46 -4.28 9.76
CA LYS A 360 -15.25 -4.35 11.01
C LYS A 360 -14.37 -4.74 12.21
#